data_AF-A0A8H7TDW1-F1
#
_entry.id   AF-A0A8H7TDW1-F1
#
_cell.length_a   1.000
_cell.length_b   1.000
_cell.length_c   1.000
_cell.angle_alpha   90.00
_cell.angle_beta   90.00
_cell.angle_gamma   90.00
#
_symmetry.space_group_name_H-M   'P 1'
#
loop_
_entity.id
_entity.type
_entity.pdbx_description
1 polymer ?
#
loop_
_entity_poly.entity_id
_entity_poly.type
_entity_poly.pdbx_seq_one_letter_code
_entity_poly.pdbx_strand_id
1 'polypeptide(L)'
;MFSRHARKTTIPLVLCTFFIFASFVSDHYSGDFRDTLRGAVDRREEIGNSSAASDLYGLGMRLGLYFQGLGMILLAGQPNKRCGTGLKLVGGGIGLAMLSSWTIFARQKLFSPCEAALILFLISTAIIPAELSLFKPIAIPGEGLGVLLLVTVKLWLHISYFWTFAELYRTLPRLGTPNRIFFFANVSINGWFRKLMLAQLSLALLHVPSLVYIGYGLGGIALKSWLERTTELSDHDKREFHYRSKKYNNIRGKLDAIANITKGLMPTLRLSDTQWLTPDEMDSPLPSTLQKRLTAIPGAMIMDIVGLPLISFGFTIAIVEKTIAWNHLSPVTDLQSPGQLIPLVTGIAILFNGIVPVFRTCCLSSTDDFSEREEAPGRQHRGSSEAGDVEMEDTAGKQDESRRERERVSDEISEGSRRNVEAGVIPKRGSVEIQEV
;
A
#
# COMPACT_ATOMS: atom_id res chain seq x y z
N MET A 1 -13.85 19.07 -17.38
CA MET A 1 -12.61 19.30 -18.17
C MET A 1 -11.32 19.05 -17.37
N PHE A 2 -11.15 19.61 -16.16
CA PHE A 2 -9.90 19.46 -15.36
C PHE A 2 -9.55 18.02 -14.92
N SER A 3 -10.53 17.18 -14.55
CA SER A 3 -10.32 15.76 -14.16
C SER A 3 -9.76 14.88 -15.30
N ARG A 4 -10.08 15.20 -16.56
CA ARG A 4 -9.52 14.51 -17.74
C ARG A 4 -8.06 14.91 -18.00
N HIS A 5 -7.63 16.11 -17.61
CA HIS A 5 -6.24 16.56 -17.76
C HIS A 5 -5.31 15.99 -16.68
N ALA A 6 -5.75 15.93 -15.42
CA ALA A 6 -4.94 15.36 -14.33
C ALA A 6 -4.58 13.88 -14.57
N ARG A 7 -5.52 13.06 -15.07
CA ARG A 7 -5.23 11.67 -15.44
C ARG A 7 -4.22 11.55 -16.59
N LYS A 8 -4.27 12.49 -17.55
CA LYS A 8 -3.35 12.52 -18.71
C LYS A 8 -1.94 12.98 -18.36
N THR A 9 -1.71 13.68 -17.24
CA THR A 9 -0.37 14.14 -16.83
C THR A 9 0.32 13.22 -15.83
N THR A 10 -0.42 12.53 -14.94
CA THR A 10 0.20 11.61 -13.97
C THR A 10 0.85 10.41 -14.65
N ILE A 11 0.20 9.83 -15.67
CA ILE A 11 0.72 8.67 -16.40
C ILE A 11 2.06 8.96 -17.11
N PRO A 12 2.19 10.02 -17.93
CA PRO A 12 3.48 10.35 -18.54
C PRO A 12 4.53 10.77 -17.51
N LEU A 13 4.16 11.33 -16.35
CA LEU A 13 5.12 11.64 -15.29
C LEU A 13 5.66 10.35 -14.63
N VAL A 14 4.80 9.36 -14.38
CA VAL A 14 5.14 8.02 -13.88
C VAL A 14 6.01 7.27 -14.89
N LEU A 15 5.62 7.30 -16.17
CA LEU A 15 6.42 6.70 -17.24
C LEU A 15 7.75 7.42 -17.42
N CYS A 16 7.78 8.75 -17.34
CA CYS A 16 9.01 9.53 -17.46
C CYS A 16 9.96 9.27 -16.29
N THR A 17 9.45 9.18 -15.05
CA THR A 17 10.27 8.76 -13.90
C THR A 17 10.77 7.33 -14.06
N PHE A 18 9.93 6.40 -14.54
CA PHE A 18 10.34 5.03 -14.83
C PHE A 18 11.39 4.95 -15.96
N PHE A 19 11.25 5.72 -17.04
CA PHE A 19 12.19 5.74 -18.17
C PHE A 19 13.50 6.43 -17.83
N ILE A 20 13.48 7.56 -17.12
CA ILE A 20 14.70 8.20 -16.61
C ILE A 20 15.43 7.23 -15.68
N PHE A 21 14.70 6.51 -14.84
CA PHE A 21 15.26 5.49 -13.97
C PHE A 21 15.82 4.28 -14.73
N ALA A 22 15.09 3.77 -15.72
CA ALA A 22 15.52 2.64 -16.56
C ALA A 22 16.77 3.01 -17.37
N SER A 23 16.86 4.21 -17.92
CA SER A 23 18.05 4.71 -18.61
C SER A 23 19.25 4.80 -17.66
N PHE A 24 19.04 5.28 -16.43
CA PHE A 24 20.10 5.38 -15.42
C PHE A 24 20.61 4.00 -14.96
N VAL A 25 19.73 2.99 -14.89
CA VAL A 25 20.11 1.60 -14.60
C VAL A 25 20.81 0.95 -15.80
N SER A 26 20.31 1.18 -17.02
CA SER A 26 20.85 0.60 -18.26
C SER A 26 22.25 1.11 -18.60
N ASP A 27 22.54 2.39 -18.37
CA ASP A 27 23.86 2.99 -18.62
C ASP A 27 24.95 2.41 -17.72
N HIS A 28 24.60 1.97 -16.51
CA HIS A 28 25.57 1.35 -15.59
C HIS A 28 25.78 -0.14 -15.83
N TYR A 29 24.79 -0.87 -16.37
CA TYR A 29 24.92 -2.30 -16.64
C TYR A 29 25.59 -2.63 -17.99
N SER A 30 25.53 -1.72 -18.97
CA SER A 30 26.04 -2.01 -20.33
C SER A 30 27.57 -2.01 -20.44
N GLY A 31 28.28 -1.38 -19.50
CA GLY A 31 29.75 -1.34 -19.49
C GLY A 31 30.42 -2.60 -18.95
N ASP A 32 29.83 -3.23 -17.92
CA ASP A 32 30.50 -4.27 -17.10
C ASP A 32 30.17 -5.72 -17.54
N PHE A 33 29.07 -5.91 -18.27
CA PHE A 33 28.64 -7.25 -18.72
C PHE A 33 29.60 -7.88 -19.74
N ARG A 34 30.30 -7.06 -20.55
CA ARG A 34 31.25 -7.55 -21.56
C ARG A 34 32.57 -8.04 -20.96
N ASP A 35 32.99 -7.49 -19.83
CA ASP A 35 34.25 -7.88 -19.17
C ASP A 35 34.10 -9.16 -18.33
N THR A 36 32.86 -9.49 -17.92
CA THR A 36 32.57 -10.71 -17.14
C THR A 36 32.62 -12.00 -17.98
N LEU A 37 32.55 -11.92 -19.32
CA LEU A 37 32.57 -13.08 -20.23
C LEU A 37 33.99 -13.51 -20.67
N ARG A 38 35.05 -12.76 -20.33
CA ARG A 38 36.43 -13.19 -20.57
C ARG A 38 36.97 -13.89 -19.33
N GLY A 39 36.94 -15.23 -19.40
CA GLY A 39 37.44 -16.11 -18.37
C GLY A 39 38.87 -15.81 -17.93
N ALA A 40 39.01 -15.43 -16.68
CA ALA A 40 40.17 -15.74 -15.85
C ALA A 40 39.63 -16.20 -14.51
N VAL A 41 39.77 -17.51 -14.26
CA VAL A 41 39.55 -18.16 -12.95
C VAL A 41 40.67 -17.68 -12.04
N ASP A 42 40.57 -16.43 -11.59
CA ASP A 42 41.34 -15.94 -10.46
C ASP A 42 40.38 -15.97 -9.27
N ARG A 43 40.81 -16.57 -8.15
CA ARG A 43 40.05 -16.57 -6.90
C ARG A 43 40.03 -15.14 -6.36
N ARG A 44 39.26 -14.25 -6.99
CA ARG A 44 38.88 -12.98 -6.37
C ARG A 44 38.28 -13.35 -5.02
N GLU A 45 38.85 -12.82 -3.96
CA GLU A 45 38.24 -12.84 -2.64
C GLU A 45 36.78 -12.42 -2.81
N GLU A 46 35.85 -13.33 -2.53
CA GLU A 46 34.42 -13.04 -2.64
C GLU A 46 34.11 -11.89 -1.68
N ILE A 47 33.77 -10.72 -2.23
CA ILE A 47 33.39 -9.54 -1.45
C ILE A 47 31.94 -9.72 -0.99
N GLY A 48 31.72 -9.66 0.32
CA GLY A 48 30.42 -9.92 0.95
C GLY A 48 30.20 -11.40 1.24
N ASN A 49 28.94 -11.79 1.46
CA ASN A 49 28.54 -13.15 1.76
C ASN A 49 27.82 -13.77 0.56
N SER A 50 28.37 -14.84 -0.03
CA SER A 50 27.80 -15.48 -1.21
C SER A 50 26.42 -16.12 -0.97
N SER A 51 26.14 -16.64 0.22
CA SER A 51 24.80 -17.16 0.58
C SER A 51 23.77 -16.03 0.62
N ALA A 52 24.11 -14.89 1.24
CA ALA A 52 23.27 -13.70 1.26
C ALA A 52 23.03 -13.15 -0.16
N ALA A 53 24.08 -13.15 -0.98
CA ALA A 53 24.06 -12.70 -2.36
C ALA A 53 23.15 -13.56 -3.25
N SER A 54 23.02 -14.86 -2.95
CA SER A 54 22.06 -15.75 -3.63
C SER A 54 20.63 -15.48 -3.15
N ASP A 55 20.42 -15.50 -1.83
CA ASP A 55 19.10 -15.75 -1.26
C ASP A 55 18.35 -14.47 -0.87
N LEU A 56 19.06 -13.37 -0.61
CA LEU A 56 18.46 -12.15 -0.03
C LEU A 56 18.54 -10.93 -0.93
N TYR A 57 19.57 -10.82 -1.78
CA TYR A 57 19.71 -9.70 -2.71
C TYR A 57 20.24 -10.10 -4.10
N GLY A 58 20.10 -11.37 -4.46
CA GLY A 58 20.40 -11.88 -5.81
C GLY A 58 19.60 -11.16 -6.90
N LEU A 59 19.99 -11.32 -8.15
CA LEU A 59 19.36 -10.61 -9.26
C LEU A 59 17.85 -10.89 -9.35
N GLY A 60 17.45 -12.17 -9.29
CA GLY A 60 16.05 -12.55 -9.33
C GLY A 60 15.23 -12.04 -8.14
N MET A 61 15.81 -12.08 -6.93
CA MET A 61 15.21 -11.49 -5.72
C MET A 61 14.94 -10.00 -5.89
N ARG A 62 15.95 -9.23 -6.33
CA ARG A 62 15.83 -7.77 -6.49
C ARG A 62 14.79 -7.39 -7.54
N LEU A 63 14.92 -7.90 -8.75
CA LEU A 63 14.00 -7.61 -9.85
C LEU A 63 12.57 -8.06 -9.51
N GLY A 64 12.43 -9.23 -8.87
CA GLY A 64 11.14 -9.72 -8.39
C GLY A 64 10.47 -8.75 -7.43
N LEU A 65 11.18 -8.28 -6.41
CA LEU A 65 10.64 -7.32 -5.44
C LEU A 65 10.37 -5.95 -6.07
N TYR A 66 11.17 -5.52 -7.05
CA TYR A 66 10.90 -4.27 -7.78
C TYR A 66 9.63 -4.37 -8.63
N PHE A 67 9.47 -5.43 -9.42
CA PHE A 67 8.27 -5.64 -10.23
C PHE A 67 7.03 -5.83 -9.37
N GLN A 68 7.15 -6.60 -8.29
CA GLN A 68 6.09 -6.75 -7.31
C GLN A 68 5.70 -5.40 -6.69
N GLY A 69 6.68 -4.62 -6.23
CA GLY A 69 6.44 -3.33 -5.60
C GLY A 69 5.72 -2.35 -6.53
N LEU A 70 6.21 -2.24 -7.77
CA LEU A 70 5.61 -1.40 -8.80
C LEU A 70 4.19 -1.86 -9.15
N GLY A 71 3.98 -3.16 -9.38
CA GLY A 71 2.66 -3.72 -9.66
C GLY A 71 1.65 -3.43 -8.55
N MET A 72 2.06 -3.56 -7.29
CA MET A 72 1.22 -3.23 -6.14
C MET A 72 0.90 -1.73 -6.04
N ILE A 73 1.84 -0.82 -6.36
CA ILE A 73 1.58 0.63 -6.40
C ILE A 73 0.56 0.95 -7.49
N LEU A 74 0.71 0.35 -8.69
CA LEU A 74 -0.24 0.52 -9.79
C LEU A 74 -1.64 0.02 -9.40
N LEU A 75 -1.74 -1.14 -8.74
CA LEU A 75 -3.00 -1.67 -8.20
C LEU A 75 -3.60 -0.74 -7.13
N ALA A 76 -2.77 -0.16 -6.25
CA ALA A 76 -3.21 0.77 -5.22
C ALA A 76 -3.82 2.04 -5.83
N GLY A 77 -3.33 2.51 -6.97
CA GLY A 77 -3.89 3.65 -7.70
C GLY A 77 -5.26 3.40 -8.35
N GLN A 78 -5.70 2.15 -8.45
CA GLN A 78 -6.98 1.84 -9.12
C GLN A 78 -8.18 2.11 -8.20
N PRO A 79 -9.26 2.70 -8.75
CA PRO A 79 -10.49 2.99 -8.01
C PRO A 79 -11.33 1.75 -7.71
N ASN A 80 -10.99 0.59 -8.29
CA ASN A 80 -11.79 -0.61 -8.16
C ASN A 80 -11.72 -1.19 -6.74
N LYS A 81 -12.89 -1.47 -6.15
CA LYS A 81 -13.07 -1.86 -4.75
C LYS A 81 -12.41 -3.20 -4.38
N ARG A 82 -12.19 -4.08 -5.36
CA ARG A 82 -11.55 -5.40 -5.16
C ARG A 82 -10.04 -5.38 -5.39
N CYS A 83 -9.49 -4.25 -5.83
CA CYS A 83 -8.08 -4.13 -6.15
C CYS A 83 -7.27 -3.90 -4.86
N GLY A 84 -6.58 -4.94 -4.40
CA GLY A 84 -5.80 -4.94 -3.16
C GLY A 84 -6.07 -6.12 -2.26
N THR A 85 -7.02 -7.01 -2.63
CA THR A 85 -7.27 -8.19 -1.81
C THR A 85 -6.05 -9.11 -1.79
N GLY A 86 -5.59 -9.50 -0.61
CA GLY A 86 -4.41 -10.37 -0.40
C GLY A 86 -3.05 -9.66 -0.44
N LEU A 87 -2.98 -8.38 -0.84
CA LEU A 87 -1.70 -7.64 -0.90
C LEU A 87 -1.00 -7.56 0.47
N LYS A 88 -1.79 -7.41 1.54
CA LYS A 88 -1.29 -7.38 2.93
C LYS A 88 -0.66 -8.70 3.34
N LEU A 89 -1.32 -9.81 2.97
CA LEU A 89 -0.84 -11.15 3.26
C LEU A 89 0.43 -11.47 2.48
N VAL A 90 0.47 -11.14 1.19
CA VAL A 90 1.65 -11.36 0.33
C VAL A 90 2.82 -10.50 0.79
N GLY A 91 2.62 -9.19 0.96
CA GLY A 91 3.67 -8.28 1.43
C GLY A 91 4.16 -8.60 2.84
N GLY A 92 3.23 -8.96 3.74
CA GLY A 92 3.55 -9.43 5.09
C GLY A 92 4.31 -10.77 5.07
N GLY A 93 3.90 -11.73 4.25
CA GLY A 93 4.55 -13.04 4.16
C GLY A 93 6.00 -12.93 3.69
N ILE A 94 6.23 -12.18 2.60
CA ILE A 94 7.57 -11.92 2.08
C ILE A 94 8.41 -11.18 3.10
N GLY A 95 7.88 -10.11 3.70
CA GLY A 95 8.59 -9.36 4.71
C GLY A 95 8.95 -10.20 5.94
N LEU A 96 8.07 -11.09 6.39
CA LEU A 96 8.34 -12.00 7.51
C LEU A 96 9.46 -12.98 7.17
N ALA A 97 9.41 -13.61 5.99
CA ALA A 97 10.44 -14.55 5.55
C ALA A 97 11.82 -13.90 5.43
N MET A 98 11.88 -12.71 4.81
CA MET A 98 13.12 -11.96 4.65
C MET A 98 13.67 -11.43 5.98
N LEU A 99 12.82 -10.90 6.88
CA LEU A 99 13.26 -10.43 8.19
C LEU A 99 13.74 -11.57 9.10
N SER A 100 13.12 -12.75 8.99
CA SER A 100 13.55 -13.94 9.72
C SER A 100 14.96 -14.35 9.27
N SER A 101 15.17 -14.46 7.96
CA SER A 101 16.48 -14.78 7.37
C SER A 101 17.53 -13.71 7.71
N TRP A 102 17.17 -12.44 7.58
CA TRP A 102 18.02 -11.32 7.95
C TRP A 102 18.45 -11.38 9.42
N THR A 103 17.54 -11.71 10.34
CA THR A 103 17.83 -11.78 11.77
C THR A 103 18.78 -12.93 12.10
N ILE A 104 18.63 -14.09 11.45
CA ILE A 104 19.54 -15.24 11.60
C ILE A 104 20.96 -14.87 11.17
N PHE A 105 21.11 -14.30 9.97
CA PHE A 105 22.41 -13.89 9.45
C PHE A 105 23.04 -12.75 10.26
N ALA A 106 22.24 -11.77 10.71
CA ALA A 106 22.70 -10.69 11.58
C ALA A 106 23.25 -11.24 12.91
N ARG A 107 22.54 -12.19 13.53
CA ARG A 107 22.98 -12.84 14.78
C ARG A 107 24.25 -13.67 14.59
N GLN A 108 24.37 -14.37 13.47
CA GLN A 108 25.55 -15.15 13.11
C GLN A 108 26.71 -14.30 12.56
N LYS A 109 26.52 -12.98 12.44
CA LYS A 109 27.49 -12.03 11.88
C LYS A 109 27.95 -12.40 10.47
N LEU A 110 27.03 -12.94 9.67
CA LEU A 110 27.30 -13.39 8.31
C LEU A 110 27.22 -12.27 7.27
N PHE A 111 26.78 -11.07 7.64
CA PHE A 111 26.71 -9.91 6.76
C PHE A 111 27.80 -8.89 7.06
N SER A 112 28.18 -8.12 6.05
CA SER A 112 28.72 -6.78 6.26
C SER A 112 27.64 -5.78 6.68
N PRO A 113 28.01 -4.67 7.35
CA PRO A 113 27.05 -3.61 7.68
C PRO A 113 26.25 -3.07 6.49
N CYS A 114 26.87 -2.94 5.32
CA CYS A 114 26.16 -2.47 4.12
C CYS A 114 25.20 -3.52 3.56
N GLU A 115 25.54 -4.82 3.56
CA GLU A 115 24.62 -5.90 3.18
C GLU A 115 23.41 -5.97 4.13
N ALA A 116 23.64 -5.84 5.43
CA ALA A 116 22.55 -5.81 6.41
C ALA A 116 21.59 -4.65 6.14
N ALA A 117 22.10 -3.44 5.86
CA ALA A 117 21.27 -2.29 5.52
C ALA A 117 20.58 -2.44 4.15
N LEU A 118 21.29 -2.97 3.14
CA LEU A 118 20.80 -3.24 1.79
C LEU A 118 19.53 -4.10 1.82
N ILE A 119 19.57 -5.20 2.57
CA ILE A 119 18.44 -6.14 2.67
C ILE A 119 17.24 -5.46 3.34
N LEU A 120 17.44 -4.62 4.36
CA LEU A 120 16.34 -3.87 4.97
C LEU A 120 15.71 -2.87 3.99
N PHE A 121 16.52 -2.18 3.17
CA PHE A 121 15.99 -1.31 2.11
C PHE A 121 15.21 -2.11 1.07
N LEU A 122 15.69 -3.29 0.71
CA LEU A 122 15.00 -4.18 -0.21
C LEU A 122 13.65 -4.64 0.36
N ILE A 123 13.58 -5.04 1.64
CA ILE A 123 12.33 -5.38 2.32
C ILE A 123 11.35 -4.18 2.31
N SER A 124 11.85 -2.96 2.50
CA SER A 124 11.01 -1.75 2.42
C SER A 124 10.31 -1.61 1.06
N THR A 125 10.94 -2.02 -0.05
CA THR A 125 10.33 -1.93 -1.40
C THR A 125 9.05 -2.76 -1.52
N ALA A 126 8.97 -3.90 -0.84
CA ALA A 126 7.79 -4.77 -0.83
C ALA A 126 6.71 -4.32 0.17
N ILE A 127 7.12 -3.65 1.26
CA ILE A 127 6.21 -3.23 2.33
C ILE A 127 5.50 -1.92 2.01
N ILE A 128 6.17 -0.96 1.36
CA ILE A 128 5.58 0.35 1.01
C ILE A 128 4.21 0.18 0.33
N PRO A 129 4.05 -0.66 -0.71
CA PRO A 129 2.75 -0.79 -1.39
C PRO A 129 1.73 -1.57 -0.58
N ALA A 130 2.16 -2.56 0.22
CA ALA A 130 1.28 -3.28 1.13
C ALA A 130 0.70 -2.33 2.20
N GLU A 131 1.50 -1.37 2.68
CA GLU A 131 1.05 -0.31 3.59
C GLU A 131 -0.01 0.59 2.94
N LEU A 132 0.10 0.91 1.65
CA LEU A 132 -0.94 1.67 0.94
C LEU A 132 -2.30 0.96 0.94
N SER A 133 -2.32 -0.36 0.95
CA SER A 133 -3.56 -1.13 0.99
C SER A 133 -4.29 -1.05 2.34
N LEU A 134 -3.62 -0.66 3.43
CA LEU A 134 -4.25 -0.43 4.74
C LEU A 134 -5.19 0.79 4.72
N PHE A 135 -4.96 1.73 3.80
CA PHE A 135 -5.78 2.94 3.66
C PHE A 135 -7.06 2.72 2.84
N LYS A 136 -7.31 1.51 2.33
CA LYS A 136 -8.53 1.14 1.62
C LYS A 136 -9.49 0.36 2.55
N PRO A 137 -10.44 1.04 3.24
CA PRO A 137 -11.40 0.42 4.16
C PRO A 137 -12.10 -0.83 3.61
N ILE A 138 -12.38 -0.79 2.31
CA ILE A 138 -13.24 -1.75 1.63
C ILE A 138 -12.55 -3.10 1.46
N ALA A 139 -11.21 -3.15 1.49
CA ALA A 139 -10.43 -4.36 1.27
C ALA A 139 -10.00 -5.06 2.57
N ILE A 140 -10.64 -4.79 3.70
CA ILE A 140 -10.25 -5.31 5.02
C ILE A 140 -11.10 -6.49 5.53
N PRO A 141 -12.40 -6.63 5.19
CA PRO A 141 -13.16 -7.83 5.56
C PRO A 141 -12.46 -9.09 5.04
N GLY A 142 -12.20 -10.06 5.91
CA GLY A 142 -11.48 -11.29 5.56
C GLY A 142 -9.95 -11.19 5.48
N GLU A 143 -9.34 -10.02 5.74
CA GLU A 143 -7.88 -9.81 5.67
C GLU A 143 -7.20 -9.61 7.01
N GLY A 144 -7.84 -9.98 8.12
CA GLY A 144 -7.30 -9.74 9.46
C GLY A 144 -5.91 -10.31 9.67
N LEU A 145 -5.67 -11.52 9.16
CA LEU A 145 -4.36 -12.15 9.17
C LEU A 145 -3.31 -11.33 8.39
N GLY A 146 -3.68 -10.82 7.21
CA GLY A 146 -2.79 -9.98 6.40
C GLY A 146 -2.45 -8.65 7.08
N VAL A 147 -3.43 -8.00 7.72
CA VAL A 147 -3.21 -6.77 8.50
C VAL A 147 -2.27 -7.03 9.68
N LEU A 148 -2.53 -8.07 10.47
CA LEU A 148 -1.72 -8.43 11.63
C LEU A 148 -0.28 -8.75 11.21
N LEU A 149 -0.11 -9.54 10.15
CA LEU A 149 1.19 -9.90 9.61
C LEU A 149 1.96 -8.66 9.13
N LEU A 150 1.32 -7.77 8.39
CA LEU A 150 1.93 -6.54 7.89
C LEU A 150 2.38 -5.61 9.03
N VAL A 151 1.57 -5.48 10.09
CA VAL A 151 1.90 -4.66 11.27
C VAL A 151 3.08 -5.25 12.02
N THR A 152 3.09 -6.58 12.23
CA THR A 152 4.21 -7.30 12.85
C THR A 152 5.51 -7.10 12.08
N VAL A 153 5.47 -7.29 10.77
CA VAL A 153 6.63 -7.10 9.89
C VAL A 153 7.10 -5.66 9.89
N LYS A 154 6.19 -4.68 9.85
CA LYS A 154 6.55 -3.26 9.90
C LYS A 154 7.22 -2.91 11.23
N LEU A 155 6.73 -3.42 12.35
CA LEU A 155 7.35 -3.21 13.66
C LEU A 155 8.76 -3.84 13.71
N TRP A 156 8.89 -5.10 13.28
CA TRP A 156 10.17 -5.79 13.20
C TRP A 156 11.14 -5.04 12.30
N LEU A 157 10.71 -4.56 11.12
CA LEU A 157 11.54 -3.77 10.22
C LEU A 157 12.09 -2.50 10.89
N HIS A 158 11.27 -1.75 11.64
CA HIS A 158 11.76 -0.56 12.36
C HIS A 158 12.77 -0.92 13.46
N ILE A 159 12.51 -1.99 14.22
CA ILE A 159 13.45 -2.49 15.23
C ILE A 159 14.77 -2.89 14.57
N SER A 160 14.72 -3.62 13.45
CA SER A 160 15.90 -4.03 12.68
C SER A 160 16.68 -2.83 12.14
N TYR A 161 16.02 -1.81 11.60
CA TYR A 161 16.67 -0.57 11.18
C TYR A 161 17.36 0.13 12.35
N PHE A 162 16.64 0.31 13.47
CA PHE A 162 17.18 0.96 14.65
C PHE A 162 18.39 0.19 15.18
N TRP A 163 18.28 -1.12 15.32
CA TRP A 163 19.38 -1.99 15.73
C TRP A 163 20.57 -1.91 14.76
N THR A 164 20.31 -1.89 13.45
CA THR A 164 21.34 -1.79 12.40
C THR A 164 22.21 -0.55 12.59
N PHE A 165 21.58 0.61 12.67
CA PHE A 165 22.28 1.90 12.72
C PHE A 165 22.75 2.29 14.12
N ALA A 166 22.12 1.76 15.18
CA ALA A 166 22.54 2.01 16.55
C ALA A 166 23.77 1.20 16.93
N GLU A 167 23.77 -0.11 16.64
CA GLU A 167 24.75 -1.04 17.21
C GLU A 167 25.29 -2.09 16.24
N LEU A 168 24.43 -2.73 15.42
CA LEU A 168 24.84 -3.86 14.58
C LEU A 168 25.99 -3.49 13.63
N TYR A 169 25.98 -2.27 13.08
CA TYR A 169 27.04 -1.79 12.17
C TYR A 169 28.46 -1.84 12.79
N ARG A 170 28.59 -1.79 14.12
CA ARG A 170 29.88 -1.89 14.84
C ARG A 170 30.34 -3.32 15.02
N THR A 171 29.40 -4.24 15.12
CA THR A 171 29.64 -5.63 15.55
C THR A 171 29.77 -6.60 14.39
N LEU A 172 29.28 -6.23 13.20
CA LEU A 172 29.40 -7.00 11.97
C LEU A 172 30.81 -6.89 11.35
N PRO A 173 31.34 -7.99 10.79
CA PRO A 173 32.60 -7.97 10.03
C PRO A 173 32.44 -7.16 8.74
N ARG A 174 33.53 -6.65 8.16
CA ARG A 174 33.42 -5.90 6.90
C ARG A 174 33.26 -6.77 5.67
N LEU A 175 33.71 -8.03 5.69
CA LEU A 175 33.67 -8.96 4.54
C LEU A 175 34.23 -8.33 3.25
N GLY A 176 35.37 -7.63 3.35
CA GLY A 176 35.98 -6.94 2.21
C GLY A 176 35.25 -5.68 1.72
N THR A 177 34.08 -5.34 2.28
CA THR A 177 33.29 -4.21 1.81
C THR A 177 33.79 -2.86 2.38
N PRO A 178 33.76 -1.78 1.57
CA PRO A 178 34.09 -0.42 2.03
C PRO A 178 32.98 0.22 2.89
N ASN A 179 31.84 -0.46 3.05
CA ASN A 179 30.68 -0.04 3.84
C ASN A 179 30.14 1.35 3.47
N ARG A 180 29.91 1.54 2.17
CA ARG A 180 29.39 2.76 1.57
C ARG A 180 27.90 2.64 1.30
N ILE A 181 27.12 3.63 1.69
CA ILE A 181 25.67 3.65 1.51
C ILE A 181 25.25 5.07 1.15
N PHE A 182 23.97 5.25 0.79
CA PHE A 182 23.32 6.44 0.20
C PHE A 182 23.10 6.26 -1.32
N PHE A 183 22.46 7.22 -1.99
CA PHE A 183 22.15 7.09 -3.41
C PHE A 183 22.69 8.22 -4.29
N PHE A 184 22.95 9.40 -3.72
CA PHE A 184 23.55 10.53 -4.46
C PHE A 184 25.07 10.63 -4.33
N ALA A 185 25.64 10.15 -3.23
CA ALA A 185 27.06 10.29 -2.96
C ALA A 185 27.60 9.08 -2.20
N ASN A 186 28.85 8.72 -2.47
CA ASN A 186 29.54 7.63 -1.81
C ASN A 186 29.84 7.99 -0.33
N VAL A 187 28.89 7.70 0.56
CA VAL A 187 28.97 8.06 1.99
C VAL A 187 29.27 6.81 2.82
N SER A 188 30.21 6.89 3.75
CA SER A 188 30.44 5.78 4.68
C SER A 188 29.25 5.64 5.65
N ILE A 189 28.83 4.40 5.92
CA ILE A 189 27.83 4.09 6.97
C ILE A 189 28.25 4.64 8.34
N ASN A 190 29.54 4.81 8.59
CA ASN A 190 30.04 5.33 9.87
C ASN A 190 29.90 6.85 10.01
N GLY A 191 29.57 7.56 8.93
CA GLY A 191 29.56 9.01 8.85
C GLY A 191 28.25 9.66 9.30
N TRP A 192 27.97 10.84 8.71
CA TRP A 192 26.77 11.64 9.00
C TRP A 192 25.47 10.91 8.66
N PHE A 193 25.50 10.03 7.65
CA PHE A 193 24.31 9.30 7.20
C PHE A 193 23.71 8.44 8.30
N ARG A 194 24.52 7.78 9.14
CA ARG A 194 24.01 7.01 10.29
C ARG A 194 23.28 7.88 11.30
N LYS A 195 23.81 9.07 11.59
CA LYS A 195 23.13 10.02 12.49
C LYS A 195 21.80 10.47 11.90
N LEU A 196 21.77 10.75 10.60
CA LEU A 196 20.53 11.07 9.89
C LEU A 196 19.52 9.92 9.96
N MET A 197 19.95 8.67 9.71
CA MET A 197 19.08 7.50 9.80
C MET A 197 18.54 7.29 11.21
N LEU A 198 19.36 7.44 12.25
CA LEU A 198 18.91 7.36 13.64
C LEU A 198 17.90 8.46 14.00
N ALA A 199 18.11 9.69 13.51
CA ALA A 199 17.16 10.79 13.69
C ALA A 199 15.82 10.48 12.98
N GLN A 200 15.87 10.04 11.72
CA GLN A 200 14.70 9.65 10.94
C GLN A 200 13.95 8.48 11.59
N LEU A 201 14.67 7.48 12.11
CA LEU A 201 14.08 6.32 12.79
C LEU A 201 13.47 6.70 14.13
N SER A 202 14.08 7.64 14.86
CA SER A 202 13.50 8.19 16.09
C SER A 202 12.17 8.90 15.82
N LEU A 203 12.07 9.66 14.72
CA LEU A 203 10.81 10.25 14.27
C LEU A 203 9.81 9.17 13.84
N ALA A 204 10.25 8.14 13.11
CA ALA A 204 9.40 7.03 12.71
C ALA A 204 8.84 6.25 13.92
N LEU A 205 9.59 6.13 15.02
CA LEU A 205 9.14 5.50 16.26
C LEU A 205 7.95 6.22 16.90
N LEU A 206 7.77 7.54 16.67
CA LEU A 206 6.57 8.26 17.12
C LEU A 206 5.29 7.75 16.45
N HIS A 207 5.40 7.18 15.25
CA HIS A 207 4.27 6.58 14.54
C HIS A 207 3.96 5.16 15.01
N VAL A 208 4.88 4.46 15.67
CA VAL A 208 4.71 3.05 16.05
C VAL A 208 3.52 2.81 16.99
N PRO A 209 3.30 3.59 18.07
CA PRO A 209 2.12 3.39 18.93
C PRO A 209 0.80 3.52 18.15
N SER A 210 0.73 4.48 17.22
CA SER A 210 -0.46 4.65 16.37
C SER A 210 -0.67 3.43 15.46
N LEU A 211 0.40 2.97 14.80
CA LEU A 211 0.38 1.80 13.93
C LEU A 211 -0.05 0.55 14.69
N VAL A 212 0.47 0.34 15.91
CA VAL A 212 0.10 -0.79 16.77
C VAL A 212 -1.37 -0.70 17.17
N TYR A 213 -1.82 0.44 17.70
CA TYR A 213 -3.21 0.64 18.13
C TYR A 213 -4.22 0.33 17.00
N ILE A 214 -3.90 0.76 15.79
CA ILE A 214 -4.76 0.57 14.62
C ILE A 214 -4.61 -0.83 14.07
N GLY A 215 -3.39 -1.30 13.89
CA GLY A 215 -3.09 -2.62 13.37
C GLY A 215 -3.77 -3.72 14.17
N TYR A 216 -3.67 -3.66 15.51
CA TYR A 216 -4.34 -4.60 16.39
C TYR A 216 -5.86 -4.38 16.45
N GLY A 217 -6.34 -3.13 16.43
CA GLY A 217 -7.77 -2.85 16.38
C GLY A 217 -8.44 -3.38 15.11
N LEU A 218 -7.87 -3.04 13.94
CA LEU A 218 -8.35 -3.48 12.63
C LEU A 218 -8.16 -4.99 12.44
N GLY A 219 -7.01 -5.51 12.86
CA GLY A 219 -6.71 -6.94 12.84
C GLY A 219 -7.69 -7.73 13.70
N GLY A 220 -8.03 -7.24 14.89
CA GLY A 220 -9.01 -7.86 15.78
C GLY A 220 -10.42 -7.92 15.18
N ILE A 221 -10.91 -6.80 14.62
CA ILE A 221 -12.22 -6.75 13.95
C ILE A 221 -12.24 -7.71 12.75
N ALA A 222 -11.20 -7.69 11.93
CA ALA A 222 -11.12 -8.52 10.74
C ALA A 222 -10.92 -10.02 11.07
N LEU A 223 -10.18 -10.34 12.14
CA LEU A 223 -10.03 -11.71 12.64
C LEU A 223 -11.35 -12.25 13.20
N LYS A 224 -12.09 -11.42 13.95
CA LYS A 224 -13.43 -11.76 14.45
C LYS A 224 -14.38 -12.08 13.29
N SER A 225 -14.45 -11.21 12.29
CA SER A 225 -15.27 -11.44 11.08
C SER A 225 -14.86 -12.72 10.34
N TRP A 226 -13.55 -12.99 10.25
CA TRP A 226 -13.04 -14.23 9.65
C TRP A 226 -13.47 -15.48 10.44
N LEU A 227 -13.34 -15.46 11.78
CA LEU A 227 -13.74 -16.56 12.65
C LEU A 227 -15.26 -16.82 12.59
N GLU A 228 -16.05 -15.76 12.51
CA GLU A 228 -17.52 -15.83 12.37
C GLU A 228 -17.97 -16.22 10.95
N ARG A 229 -17.04 -16.35 9.98
CA ARG A 229 -17.31 -16.62 8.56
C ARG A 229 -18.30 -15.61 7.94
N THR A 230 -18.36 -14.39 8.45
CA THR A 230 -19.21 -13.34 7.92
C THR A 230 -18.48 -12.61 6.80
N THR A 231 -19.09 -12.57 5.60
CA THR A 231 -18.55 -11.80 4.47
C THR A 231 -18.77 -10.30 4.63
N GLU A 232 -19.71 -9.92 5.50
CA GLU A 232 -20.06 -8.53 5.78
C GLU A 232 -19.76 -8.19 7.24
N LEU A 233 -19.08 -7.07 7.46
CA LEU A 233 -18.96 -6.52 8.81
C LEU A 233 -20.33 -6.08 9.31
N SER A 234 -20.60 -6.33 10.60
CA SER A 234 -21.70 -5.69 11.30
C SER A 234 -21.62 -4.16 11.13
N ASP A 235 -22.77 -3.48 11.07
CA ASP A 235 -22.80 -2.02 10.96
C ASP A 235 -22.11 -1.34 12.15
N HIS A 236 -22.13 -1.98 13.32
CA HIS A 236 -21.33 -1.55 14.47
C HIS A 236 -19.83 -1.57 14.13
N ASP A 237 -19.33 -2.67 13.59
CA ASP A 237 -17.91 -2.87 13.26
C ASP A 237 -17.47 -1.97 12.10
N LYS A 238 -18.36 -1.70 11.12
CA LYS A 238 -18.13 -0.70 10.07
C LYS A 238 -17.96 0.70 10.66
N ARG A 239 -18.80 1.09 11.63
CA ARG A 239 -18.70 2.40 12.31
C ARG A 239 -17.44 2.49 13.15
N GLU A 240 -17.11 1.44 13.91
CA GLU A 240 -15.89 1.39 14.71
C GLU A 240 -14.64 1.45 13.82
N PHE A 241 -14.65 0.71 12.71
CA PHE A 241 -13.60 0.76 11.69
C PHE A 241 -13.41 2.18 11.16
N HIS A 242 -14.51 2.82 10.73
CA HIS A 242 -14.47 4.17 10.18
C HIS A 242 -13.96 5.19 11.21
N TYR A 243 -14.41 5.07 12.47
CA TYR A 243 -13.95 5.90 13.58
C TYR A 243 -12.45 5.74 13.83
N ARG A 244 -11.94 4.51 13.92
CA ARG A 244 -10.51 4.23 14.15
C ARG A 244 -9.65 4.71 12.98
N SER A 245 -10.08 4.49 11.75
CA SER A 245 -9.39 4.97 10.54
C SER A 245 -9.38 6.51 10.46
N LYS A 246 -10.50 7.18 10.78
CA LYS A 246 -10.57 8.65 10.85
C LYS A 246 -9.64 9.21 11.93
N LYS A 247 -9.62 8.59 13.11
CA LYS A 247 -8.73 8.97 14.23
C LYS A 247 -7.26 8.82 13.83
N TYR A 248 -6.90 7.76 13.10
CA TYR A 248 -5.55 7.60 12.56
C TYR A 248 -5.15 8.72 11.63
N ASN A 249 -5.97 9.00 10.61
CA ASN A 249 -5.67 10.03 9.63
C ASN A 249 -5.53 11.41 10.31
N ASN A 250 -6.29 11.67 11.38
CA ASN A 250 -6.14 12.87 12.19
C ASN A 250 -4.79 12.90 12.93
N ILE A 251 -4.42 11.82 13.64
CA ILE A 251 -3.12 11.73 14.34
C ILE A 251 -1.97 11.85 13.35
N ARG A 252 -2.05 11.16 12.21
CA ARG A 252 -1.06 11.22 11.13
C ARG A 252 -0.95 12.63 10.57
N GLY A 253 -2.07 13.28 10.25
CA GLY A 253 -2.06 14.67 9.76
C GLY A 253 -1.41 15.64 10.75
N LYS A 254 -1.60 15.42 12.07
CA LYS A 254 -0.91 16.19 13.11
C LYS A 254 0.59 15.90 13.19
N LEU A 255 0.99 14.63 13.08
CA LEU A 255 2.41 14.24 13.04
C LEU A 255 3.10 14.77 11.79
N ASP A 256 2.43 14.71 10.65
CA ASP A 256 2.90 15.28 9.39
C ASP A 256 2.98 16.81 9.48
N ALA A 257 2.06 17.47 10.19
CA ALA A 257 2.16 18.90 10.47
C ALA A 257 3.39 19.23 11.33
N ILE A 258 3.70 18.42 12.36
CA ILE A 258 4.92 18.57 13.17
C ILE A 258 6.18 18.34 12.33
N ALA A 259 6.18 17.31 11.48
CA ALA A 259 7.26 17.05 10.54
C ALA A 259 7.42 18.20 9.54
N ASN A 260 6.32 18.81 9.09
CA ASN A 260 6.33 19.95 8.19
C ASN A 260 6.75 21.26 8.90
N ILE A 261 6.48 21.44 10.20
CA ILE A 261 7.08 22.51 11.01
C ILE A 261 8.60 22.33 11.05
N THR A 262 9.07 21.08 11.13
CA THR A 262 10.51 20.75 11.05
C THR A 262 11.07 21.05 9.65
N LYS A 263 10.28 20.86 8.58
CA LYS A 263 10.64 21.30 7.22
C LYS A 263 10.57 22.81 7.02
N GLY A 264 9.79 23.53 7.84
CA GLY A 264 9.77 24.99 7.90
C GLY A 264 11.11 25.61 8.30
N LEU A 265 12.05 24.82 8.84
CA LEU A 265 13.46 25.19 9.01
C LEU A 265 14.31 25.07 7.72
N MET A 266 13.78 24.49 6.63
CA MET A 266 14.38 24.53 5.29
C MET A 266 13.58 25.49 4.39
N PRO A 267 14.12 26.67 4.00
CA PRO A 267 13.31 27.77 3.47
C PRO A 267 12.74 27.63 2.04
N THR A 268 12.75 26.48 1.38
CA THR A 268 12.67 26.47 -0.11
C THR A 268 11.48 25.81 -0.79
N LEU A 269 10.50 25.20 -0.11
CA LEU A 269 9.35 24.59 -0.83
C LEU A 269 8.02 24.77 -0.07
N ARG A 270 7.38 25.93 -0.21
CA ARG A 270 5.96 26.15 0.09
C ARG A 270 5.15 26.02 -1.20
N LEU A 271 4.43 24.91 -1.34
CA LEU A 271 3.33 24.79 -2.30
C LEU A 271 2.11 24.21 -1.55
N SER A 272 0.96 24.84 -1.81
CA SER A 272 -0.41 24.56 -1.37
C SER A 272 -0.84 25.01 0.04
N ASP A 273 -1.55 26.14 0.07
CA ASP A 273 -2.54 26.48 1.09
C ASP A 273 -3.75 25.55 0.94
N THR A 274 -3.85 24.55 1.81
CA THR A 274 -5.11 23.82 2.03
C THR A 274 -5.62 24.16 3.43
N GLN A 275 -6.55 25.11 3.49
CA GLN A 275 -7.29 25.46 4.70
C GLN A 275 -8.28 24.31 5.00
N TRP A 276 -8.05 23.59 6.10
CA TRP A 276 -8.94 22.52 6.55
C TRP A 276 -10.21 23.12 7.18
N LEU A 277 -11.39 22.62 6.81
CA LEU A 277 -12.69 23.07 7.35
C LEU A 277 -12.80 22.78 8.86
N THR A 278 -13.46 23.68 9.58
CA THR A 278 -13.82 23.52 10.99
C THR A 278 -14.96 22.51 11.17
N PRO A 279 -15.04 21.82 12.32
CA PRO A 279 -16.05 20.78 12.57
C PRO A 279 -17.51 21.24 12.44
N ASP A 280 -17.79 22.53 12.67
CA ASP A 280 -19.14 23.08 12.71
C ASP A 280 -19.79 23.26 11.33
N GLU A 281 -19.01 23.20 10.23
CA GLU A 281 -19.55 23.28 8.86
C GLU A 281 -20.04 21.93 8.32
N MET A 282 -19.90 20.84 9.08
CA MET A 282 -20.15 19.47 8.60
C MET A 282 -21.62 19.00 8.67
N ASP A 283 -22.50 19.73 9.37
CA ASP A 283 -23.91 19.32 9.60
C ASP A 283 -24.94 19.99 8.67
N SER A 284 -24.52 20.84 7.72
CA SER A 284 -25.41 21.46 6.73
C SER A 284 -25.52 20.62 5.45
N PRO A 285 -26.70 20.57 4.77
CA PRO A 285 -26.84 19.86 3.50
C PRO A 285 -25.86 20.45 2.47
N LEU A 286 -24.94 19.59 2.02
CA LEU A 286 -23.75 19.95 1.27
C LEU A 286 -24.10 20.82 0.05
N PRO A 287 -23.63 22.09 -0.02
CA PRO A 287 -23.91 22.95 -1.17
C PRO A 287 -23.41 22.29 -2.46
N SER A 288 -24.19 22.32 -3.54
CA SER A 288 -23.85 21.72 -4.84
C SER A 288 -22.52 22.24 -5.43
N THR A 289 -22.09 23.43 -5.03
CA THR A 289 -20.77 24.03 -5.30
C THR A 289 -19.63 23.30 -4.58
N LEU A 290 -19.86 22.80 -3.38
CA LEU A 290 -18.92 22.02 -2.57
C LEU A 290 -18.80 20.58 -3.10
N GLN A 291 -19.88 20.01 -3.62
CA GLN A 291 -19.86 18.74 -4.36
C GLN A 291 -19.03 18.85 -5.65
N LYS A 292 -19.17 19.94 -6.42
CA LYS A 292 -18.30 20.24 -7.56
C LYS A 292 -16.83 20.43 -7.17
N ARG A 293 -16.54 21.06 -6.02
CA ARG A 293 -15.17 21.22 -5.51
C ARG A 293 -14.57 19.89 -5.02
N LEU A 294 -15.34 19.03 -4.35
CA LEU A 294 -14.89 17.68 -3.99
C LEU A 294 -14.55 16.83 -5.22
N THR A 295 -15.25 17.03 -6.34
CA THR A 295 -14.90 16.35 -7.62
C THR A 295 -13.69 16.95 -8.35
N ALA A 296 -13.16 18.10 -7.91
CA ALA A 296 -11.91 18.69 -8.41
C ALA A 296 -10.66 18.24 -7.60
N ILE A 297 -10.85 17.62 -6.43
CA ILE A 297 -9.83 17.03 -5.56
C ILE A 297 -9.21 15.68 -6.06
N PRO A 298 -9.72 14.93 -7.07
CA PRO A 298 -9.13 13.65 -7.46
C PRO A 298 -7.65 13.72 -7.81
N GLY A 299 -7.19 14.83 -8.41
CA GLY A 299 -5.78 14.98 -8.82
C GLY A 299 -4.82 15.00 -7.63
N ALA A 300 -5.16 15.72 -6.56
CA ALA A 300 -4.32 15.82 -5.36
C ALA A 300 -4.28 14.49 -4.59
N MET A 301 -5.44 13.83 -4.41
CA MET A 301 -5.47 12.51 -3.76
C MET A 301 -4.73 11.43 -4.57
N ILE A 302 -4.81 11.45 -5.90
CA ILE A 302 -4.06 10.50 -6.75
C ILE A 302 -2.55 10.73 -6.62
N MET A 303 -2.10 11.99 -6.58
CA MET A 303 -0.69 12.32 -6.38
C MET A 303 -0.17 11.88 -5.00
N ASP A 304 -0.96 12.01 -3.94
CA ASP A 304 -0.55 11.59 -2.61
C ASP A 304 -0.58 10.05 -2.43
N ILE A 305 -1.57 9.38 -3.01
CA ILE A 305 -1.73 7.92 -2.89
C ILE A 305 -0.74 7.15 -3.76
N VAL A 306 -0.39 7.68 -4.94
CA VAL A 306 0.44 6.97 -5.93
C VAL A 306 1.78 7.66 -6.15
N GLY A 307 1.78 8.99 -6.30
CA GLY A 307 2.97 9.76 -6.64
C GLY A 307 4.04 9.71 -5.54
N LEU A 308 3.69 10.06 -4.29
CA LEU A 308 4.66 10.04 -3.19
C LEU A 308 5.24 8.63 -2.95
N PRO A 309 4.45 7.54 -2.89
CA PRO A 309 4.99 6.20 -2.75
C PRO A 309 5.86 5.77 -3.93
N LEU A 310 5.51 6.15 -5.16
CA LEU A 310 6.34 5.85 -6.33
C LEU A 310 7.70 6.55 -6.25
N ILE A 311 7.73 7.81 -5.80
CA ILE A 311 8.97 8.55 -5.57
C ILE A 311 9.82 7.87 -4.49
N SER A 312 9.22 7.56 -3.33
CA SER A 312 9.91 6.83 -2.25
C SER A 312 10.41 5.46 -2.70
N PHE A 313 9.64 4.76 -3.51
CA PHE A 313 10.00 3.48 -4.11
C PHE A 313 11.21 3.62 -5.04
N GLY A 314 11.20 4.58 -5.98
CA GLY A 314 12.34 4.85 -6.86
C GLY A 314 13.60 5.23 -6.10
N PHE A 315 13.51 6.06 -5.05
CA PHE A 315 14.65 6.35 -4.18
C PHE A 315 15.18 5.11 -3.47
N THR A 316 14.29 4.22 -3.01
CA THR A 316 14.70 2.98 -2.34
C THR A 316 15.46 2.07 -3.29
N ILE A 317 14.99 1.89 -4.54
CA ILE A 317 15.74 1.14 -5.56
C ILE A 317 17.10 1.78 -5.83
N ALA A 318 17.15 3.10 -5.99
CA ALA A 318 18.41 3.82 -6.20
C ALA A 318 19.42 3.58 -5.06
N ILE A 319 18.96 3.59 -3.80
CA ILE A 319 19.77 3.27 -2.63
C ILE A 319 20.31 1.84 -2.72
N VAL A 320 19.46 0.86 -3.06
CA VAL A 320 19.85 -0.55 -3.16
C VAL A 320 20.92 -0.73 -4.24
N GLU A 321 20.67 -0.26 -5.46
CA GLU A 321 21.58 -0.42 -6.59
C GLU A 321 22.91 0.31 -6.38
N LYS A 322 22.88 1.53 -5.83
CA LYS A 322 24.12 2.27 -5.52
C LYS A 322 24.90 1.66 -4.37
N THR A 323 24.23 1.08 -3.38
CA THR A 323 24.89 0.34 -2.30
C THR A 323 25.61 -0.89 -2.85
N ILE A 324 25.02 -1.63 -3.79
CA ILE A 324 25.70 -2.76 -4.46
C ILE A 324 26.94 -2.27 -5.22
N ALA A 325 26.76 -1.25 -6.06
CA ALA A 325 27.84 -0.72 -6.89
C ALA A 325 29.01 -0.15 -6.07
N TRP A 326 28.74 0.67 -5.04
CA TRP A 326 29.79 1.30 -4.23
C TRP A 326 30.53 0.36 -3.30
N ASN A 327 29.99 -0.84 -3.04
CA ASN A 327 30.65 -1.85 -2.22
C ASN A 327 31.25 -2.99 -3.04
N HIS A 328 31.17 -2.93 -4.38
CA HIS A 328 31.65 -4.00 -5.25
C HIS A 328 31.06 -5.37 -4.89
N LEU A 329 29.81 -5.38 -4.40
CA LEU A 329 29.11 -6.62 -4.12
C LEU A 329 28.87 -7.34 -5.44
N SER A 330 29.11 -8.65 -5.46
CA SER A 330 28.91 -9.50 -6.63
C SER A 330 27.65 -10.34 -6.43
N PRO A 331 26.43 -9.79 -6.66
CA PRO A 331 25.20 -10.55 -6.48
C PRO A 331 25.18 -11.74 -7.43
N VAL A 332 24.61 -12.86 -6.97
CA VAL A 332 24.45 -14.03 -7.84
C VAL A 332 23.49 -13.67 -8.97
N THR A 333 23.92 -13.89 -10.21
CA THR A 333 23.15 -13.62 -11.44
C THR A 333 22.45 -14.84 -12.00
N ASP A 334 22.70 -16.02 -11.41
CA ASP A 334 22.05 -17.26 -11.79
C ASP A 334 20.58 -17.29 -11.33
N LEU A 335 19.68 -17.21 -12.30
CA LEU A 335 18.23 -17.25 -12.08
C LEU A 335 17.69 -18.68 -11.91
N GLN A 336 18.52 -19.72 -12.03
CA GLN A 336 18.08 -21.12 -11.91
C GLN A 336 17.80 -21.51 -10.46
N SER A 337 18.36 -20.80 -9.48
CA SER A 337 18.09 -21.11 -8.07
C SER A 337 16.64 -20.77 -7.71
N PRO A 338 15.93 -21.64 -6.95
CA PRO A 338 14.55 -21.38 -6.55
C PRO A 338 14.38 -20.06 -5.80
N GLY A 339 15.40 -19.68 -5.00
CA GLY A 339 15.44 -18.42 -4.27
C GLY A 339 15.44 -17.18 -5.17
N GLN A 340 15.86 -17.30 -6.43
CA GLN A 340 15.83 -16.19 -7.40
C GLN A 340 14.68 -16.28 -8.38
N LEU A 341 14.33 -17.49 -8.83
CA LEU A 341 13.29 -17.70 -9.84
C LEU A 341 11.89 -17.36 -9.30
N ILE A 342 11.55 -17.86 -8.11
CA ILE A 342 10.20 -17.70 -7.54
C ILE A 342 9.83 -16.23 -7.35
N PRO A 343 10.69 -15.38 -6.72
CA PRO A 343 10.41 -13.95 -6.57
C PRO A 343 10.32 -13.23 -7.91
N LEU A 344 11.17 -13.56 -8.87
CA LEU A 344 11.15 -12.95 -10.20
C LEU A 344 9.81 -13.22 -10.91
N VAL A 345 9.39 -14.49 -10.99
CA VAL A 345 8.14 -14.89 -11.62
C VAL A 345 6.94 -14.27 -10.89
N THR A 346 6.95 -14.28 -9.56
CA THR A 346 5.90 -13.67 -8.74
C THR A 346 5.81 -12.16 -8.99
N GLY A 347 6.96 -11.48 -9.04
CA GLY A 347 7.04 -10.05 -9.34
C GLY A 347 6.49 -9.70 -10.71
N ILE A 348 6.85 -10.47 -11.74
CA ILE A 348 6.33 -10.31 -13.10
C ILE A 348 4.80 -10.47 -13.11
N ALA A 349 4.26 -11.52 -12.48
CA ALA A 349 2.82 -11.75 -12.42
C ALA A 349 2.07 -10.59 -11.75
N ILE A 350 2.58 -10.07 -10.64
CA ILE A 350 1.99 -8.94 -9.93
C ILE A 350 2.08 -7.65 -10.76
N LEU A 351 3.20 -7.44 -11.48
CA LEU A 351 3.35 -6.30 -12.38
C LEU A 351 2.34 -6.35 -13.51
N PHE A 352 2.16 -7.49 -14.18
CA PHE A 352 1.15 -7.66 -15.23
C PHE A 352 -0.26 -7.38 -14.70
N ASN A 353 -0.59 -7.91 -13.51
CA ASN A 353 -1.87 -7.62 -12.86
C ASN A 353 -2.08 -6.12 -12.59
N GLY A 354 -1.02 -5.38 -12.29
CA GLY A 354 -1.07 -3.93 -12.13
C GLY A 354 -1.18 -3.15 -13.45
N ILE A 355 -0.47 -3.57 -14.49
CA ILE A 355 -0.41 -2.88 -15.79
C ILE A 355 -1.70 -3.06 -16.60
N VAL A 356 -2.24 -4.28 -16.68
CA VAL A 356 -3.39 -4.59 -17.55
C VAL A 356 -4.60 -3.67 -17.30
N PRO A 357 -5.04 -3.42 -16.05
CA PRO A 357 -6.19 -2.55 -15.84
C PRO A 357 -5.87 -1.06 -16.05
N VAL A 358 -4.60 -0.64 -15.83
CA VAL A 358 -4.16 0.72 -16.17
C VAL A 358 -4.24 0.91 -17.68
N PHE A 359 -3.71 -0.03 -18.46
CA PHE A 359 -3.77 -0.01 -19.92
C PHE A 359 -5.22 -0.01 -20.42
N ARG A 360 -6.08 -0.88 -19.89
CA ARG A 360 -7.51 -0.93 -20.23
C ARG A 360 -8.21 0.41 -20.00
N THR A 361 -7.90 1.07 -18.88
CA THR A 361 -8.46 2.39 -18.54
C THR A 361 -7.98 3.47 -19.49
N CYS A 362 -6.70 3.43 -19.89
CA CYS A 362 -6.10 4.41 -20.81
C CYS A 362 -6.59 4.25 -22.26
N CYS A 363 -6.68 3.01 -22.75
CA CYS A 363 -7.03 2.74 -24.14
C CYS A 363 -8.53 2.87 -24.41
N LEU A 364 -9.39 2.35 -23.54
CA LEU A 364 -10.85 2.41 -23.76
C LEU A 364 -11.40 3.82 -23.62
N SER A 365 -10.83 4.64 -22.73
CA SER A 365 -11.25 6.05 -22.55
C SER A 365 -11.06 6.90 -23.80
N SER A 366 -10.27 6.47 -24.80
CA SER A 366 -10.09 7.20 -26.04
C SER A 366 -11.18 6.95 -27.09
N THR A 367 -11.92 5.84 -26.98
CA THR A 367 -12.89 5.41 -28.00
C THR A 367 -14.27 6.03 -27.81
N ASP A 368 -14.69 6.24 -26.56
CA ASP A 368 -16.05 6.73 -26.27
C ASP A 368 -16.25 8.21 -26.66
N ASP A 369 -15.19 9.03 -26.63
CA ASP A 369 -15.26 10.47 -26.96
C ASP A 369 -15.49 10.75 -28.47
N PHE A 370 -15.32 9.75 -29.35
CA PHE A 370 -15.57 9.91 -30.79
C PHE A 370 -17.01 9.58 -31.20
N SER A 371 -17.69 8.66 -30.52
CA SER A 371 -19.04 8.23 -30.93
C SER A 371 -20.15 9.24 -30.60
N GLU A 372 -20.01 10.05 -29.54
CA GLU A 372 -21.02 11.06 -29.18
C GLU A 372 -21.03 12.31 -30.08
N ARG A 373 -20.08 12.44 -31.01
CA ARG A 373 -20.01 13.62 -31.91
C ARG A 373 -20.64 13.43 -33.28
N GLU A 374 -21.04 12.21 -33.65
CA GLU A 374 -21.54 11.92 -35.00
C GLU A 374 -23.08 11.78 -35.10
N GLU A 375 -23.81 11.72 -33.97
CA GLU A 375 -25.28 11.68 -33.96
C GLU A 375 -25.94 13.03 -33.64
N ALA A 376 -25.59 14.07 -34.41
CA ALA A 376 -26.45 15.25 -34.55
C ALA A 376 -26.97 15.39 -36.00
N PRO A 377 -27.87 14.50 -36.46
CA PRO A 377 -28.67 14.79 -37.65
C PRO A 377 -29.75 15.82 -37.28
N GLY A 378 -29.93 16.80 -38.15
CA GLY A 378 -30.62 18.05 -37.88
C GLY A 378 -32.03 17.91 -37.31
N ARG A 379 -32.32 18.72 -36.29
CA ARG A 379 -33.68 19.18 -36.00
C ARG A 379 -34.16 20.05 -37.16
N GLN A 380 -34.82 19.40 -38.12
CA GLN A 380 -35.62 20.05 -39.13
C GLN A 380 -36.92 20.55 -38.49
N HIS A 381 -37.21 21.83 -38.70
CA HIS A 381 -38.46 22.49 -38.36
C HIS A 381 -39.70 21.74 -38.85
N ARG A 382 -40.61 21.41 -37.94
CA ARG A 382 -42.07 21.27 -38.10
C ARG A 382 -42.61 21.11 -36.68
N GLY A 383 -43.47 21.94 -36.10
CA GLY A 383 -44.50 22.79 -36.66
C GLY A 383 -45.79 22.41 -35.93
N SER A 384 -46.30 23.34 -35.12
CA SER A 384 -47.74 23.51 -34.79
C SER A 384 -48.48 22.42 -34.01
N SER A 385 -48.86 22.81 -32.78
CA SER A 385 -50.23 22.75 -32.22
C SER A 385 -50.87 21.38 -32.00
N GLU A 386 -51.03 20.99 -30.73
CA GLU A 386 -52.35 20.75 -30.15
C GLU A 386 -52.26 20.62 -28.63
N ALA A 387 -53.16 21.36 -27.97
CA ALA A 387 -53.39 21.31 -26.53
C ALA A 387 -54.08 19.99 -26.18
N GLY A 388 -53.60 19.35 -25.11
CA GLY A 388 -54.23 18.18 -24.52
C GLY A 388 -53.90 18.18 -23.03
N ASP A 389 -54.85 18.67 -22.25
CA ASP A 389 -54.87 18.55 -20.79
C ASP A 389 -54.75 17.08 -20.39
N VAL A 390 -53.74 16.76 -19.58
CA VAL A 390 -53.62 15.46 -18.91
C VAL A 390 -53.48 15.71 -17.43
N GLU A 391 -54.47 15.17 -16.71
CA GLU A 391 -54.64 15.19 -15.27
C GLU A 391 -53.36 14.83 -14.51
N MET A 392 -53.04 15.69 -13.54
CA MET A 392 -52.01 15.44 -12.54
C MET A 392 -52.64 14.58 -11.44
N GLU A 393 -52.55 13.25 -11.60
CA GLU A 393 -53.04 12.28 -10.63
C GLU A 393 -52.06 12.14 -9.45
N ASP A 394 -52.61 12.27 -8.23
CA ASP A 394 -51.95 12.29 -6.93
C ASP A 394 -51.07 11.05 -6.64
N THR A 395 -49.75 11.23 -6.67
CA THR A 395 -48.78 10.24 -6.14
C THR A 395 -48.37 10.45 -4.67
N ALA A 396 -49.11 11.25 -3.90
CA ALA A 396 -48.79 11.51 -2.49
C ALA A 396 -49.20 10.39 -1.51
N GLY A 397 -50.00 9.40 -1.92
CA GLY A 397 -50.56 8.38 -1.03
C GLY A 397 -49.73 7.11 -0.78
N LYS A 398 -48.79 6.76 -1.67
CA LYS A 398 -48.10 5.43 -1.60
C LYS A 398 -46.95 5.34 -0.60
N GLN A 399 -46.47 6.46 -0.07
CA GLN A 399 -45.31 6.45 0.85
C GLN A 399 -45.71 6.23 2.31
N ASP A 400 -46.95 6.54 2.69
CA ASP A 400 -47.42 6.39 4.07
C ASP A 400 -47.89 4.94 4.38
N GLU A 401 -48.37 4.23 3.36
CA GLU A 401 -48.80 2.83 3.49
C GLU A 401 -47.62 1.87 3.72
N SER A 402 -46.51 2.08 3.00
CA SER A 402 -45.25 1.32 3.22
C SER A 402 -44.63 1.57 4.59
N ARG A 403 -44.91 2.72 5.23
CA ARG A 403 -44.43 3.01 6.59
C ARG A 403 -45.28 2.31 7.64
N ARG A 404 -46.61 2.31 7.49
CA ARG A 404 -47.52 1.60 8.41
C ARG A 404 -47.34 0.08 8.38
N GLU A 405 -46.96 -0.49 7.23
CA GLU A 405 -46.72 -1.93 7.11
C GLU A 405 -45.42 -2.36 7.81
N ARG A 406 -44.38 -1.51 7.83
CA ARG A 406 -43.15 -1.79 8.61
C ARG A 406 -43.36 -1.69 10.12
N GLU A 407 -44.23 -0.79 10.57
CA GLU A 407 -44.54 -0.65 11.99
C GLU A 407 -45.33 -1.89 12.48
N ARG A 408 -46.29 -2.42 11.70
CA ARG A 408 -46.99 -3.67 12.05
C ARG A 408 -46.07 -4.90 12.16
N VAL A 409 -45.13 -5.06 11.22
CA VAL A 409 -44.19 -6.21 11.25
C VAL A 409 -43.25 -6.13 12.45
N SER A 410 -42.89 -4.90 12.90
CA SER A 410 -42.03 -4.72 14.06
C SER A 410 -42.73 -5.08 15.37
N ASP A 411 -44.03 -4.80 15.48
CA ASP A 411 -44.84 -5.13 16.65
C ASP A 411 -45.11 -6.65 16.75
N GLU A 412 -45.36 -7.33 15.63
CA GLU A 412 -45.53 -8.81 15.61
C GLU A 412 -44.26 -9.57 16.04
N ILE A 413 -43.08 -9.08 15.65
CA ILE A 413 -41.80 -9.70 16.07
C ILE A 413 -41.54 -9.47 17.57
N SER A 414 -41.93 -8.31 18.10
CA SER A 414 -41.82 -7.99 19.52
C SER A 414 -42.72 -8.87 20.39
N GLU A 415 -43.96 -9.13 19.95
CA GLU A 415 -44.89 -10.03 20.65
C GLU A 415 -44.48 -11.52 20.55
N GLY A 416 -43.97 -11.97 19.40
CA GLY A 416 -43.45 -13.33 19.24
C GLY A 416 -42.28 -13.65 20.16
N SER A 417 -41.41 -12.67 20.40
CA SER A 417 -40.27 -12.82 21.32
C SER A 417 -40.70 -12.89 22.79
N ARG A 418 -41.73 -12.13 23.19
CA ARG A 418 -42.27 -12.21 24.56
C ARG A 418 -42.94 -13.55 24.88
N ARG A 419 -43.66 -14.16 23.93
CA ARG A 419 -44.28 -15.48 24.16
C ARG A 419 -43.27 -16.61 24.36
N ASN A 420 -42.10 -16.53 23.72
CA ASN A 420 -41.06 -17.54 23.90
C ASN A 420 -40.33 -17.46 25.25
N VAL A 421 -40.38 -16.31 25.93
CA VAL A 421 -39.81 -16.14 27.27
C VAL A 421 -40.75 -16.67 28.37
N GLU A 422 -42.07 -16.57 28.17
CA GLU A 422 -43.05 -17.11 29.12
C GLU A 422 -43.26 -18.63 29.01
N ALA A 423 -42.87 -19.26 27.90
CA ALA A 423 -43.07 -20.70 27.68
C ALA A 423 -42.07 -21.62 28.40
N GLY A 424 -41.09 -21.12 29.16
CA GLY A 424 -40.36 -21.90 30.17
C GLY A 424 -39.71 -23.22 29.70
N VAL A 425 -39.37 -23.37 28.41
CA VAL A 425 -38.70 -24.58 27.92
C VAL A 425 -37.19 -24.40 28.00
N ILE A 426 -36.62 -24.77 29.15
CA ILE A 426 -35.18 -24.94 29.33
C ILE A 426 -34.79 -26.27 28.66
N PRO A 427 -33.99 -26.29 27.57
CA PRO A 427 -33.51 -27.54 27.01
C PRO A 427 -32.47 -28.16 27.96
N LYS A 428 -32.76 -29.37 28.46
CA LYS A 428 -31.82 -30.18 29.24
C LYS A 428 -30.58 -30.45 28.39
N ARG A 429 -29.44 -29.94 28.85
CA ARG A 429 -28.11 -30.17 28.28
C ARG A 429 -27.71 -31.62 28.58
N GLY A 430 -27.68 -32.46 27.54
CA GLY A 430 -27.25 -33.84 27.63
C GLY A 430 -25.76 -33.94 27.98
N SER A 431 -25.47 -34.75 28.99
CA SER A 431 -24.12 -35.16 29.40
C SER A 431 -23.50 -36.02 28.29
N VAL A 432 -22.38 -35.58 27.74
CA VAL A 432 -21.56 -36.40 26.83
C VAL A 432 -20.56 -37.16 27.68
N GLU A 433 -20.76 -38.47 27.76
CA GLU A 433 -19.87 -39.44 28.39
C GLU A 433 -18.68 -39.67 27.45
N ILE A 434 -17.47 -39.33 27.91
CA ILE A 434 -16.22 -39.56 27.18
C ILE A 434 -15.75 -40.97 27.52
N GLN A 435 -15.81 -41.86 26.53
CA GLN A 435 -15.28 -43.22 26.61
C GLN A 435 -13.80 -43.19 26.21
N GLU A 436 -12.92 -43.49 27.17
CA GLU A 436 -11.48 -43.67 26.92
C GLU A 436 -11.22 -44.97 26.16
N VAL A 437 -10.40 -44.88 25.10
CA VAL A 437 -9.71 -46.00 24.43
C VAL A 437 -8.25 -45.61 24.23
#